data_AF-A0A2W2EUC4-F1
#
_entry.id   AF-A0A2W2EUC4-F1
#
_cell.length_a   1.000
_cell.length_b   1.000
_cell.length_c   1.000
_cell.angle_alpha   90.00
_cell.angle_beta   90.00
_cell.angle_gamma   90.00
#
_symmetry.space_group_name_H-M   'P 1'
#
loop_
_entity.id
_entity.type
_entity.pdbx_description
1 polymer ?
#
loop_
_entity_poly.entity_id
_entity_poly.type
_entity_poly.pdbx_seq_one_letter_code
_entity_poly.pdbx_strand_id
1 'polypeptide(L)'
;MSDDLATWLTAQIDAAEARTRDLLAKTQRNDLAVKEPRLLGRYIPGWHDWPDVERVCTERLAELDAARRILDLHPNAGLRSAPESCGSCASYPGPCDTLRLLALPHAGQPGYRDEWRPQ
;
A
#
# COMPACT_ATOMS: atom_id res chain seq x y z
N MET A 1 16.64 -14.90 1.37
CA MET A 1 15.19 -15.19 1.27
C MET A 1 14.34 -14.06 1.85
N SER A 2 14.64 -13.50 3.03
CA SER A 2 13.91 -12.31 3.55
C SER A 2 14.05 -11.08 2.63
N ASP A 3 15.24 -10.85 2.07
CA ASP A 3 15.51 -9.71 1.19
C ASP A 3 14.66 -9.73 -0.10
N ASP A 4 14.24 -10.92 -0.56
CA ASP A 4 13.44 -11.10 -1.75
C ASP A 4 11.97 -10.70 -1.50
N LEU A 5 11.42 -11.10 -0.35
CA LEU A 5 10.09 -10.67 0.10
C LEU A 5 10.04 -9.16 0.35
N ALA A 6 11.06 -8.60 1.00
CA ALA A 6 11.13 -7.16 1.26
C ALA A 6 11.19 -6.36 -0.05
N THR A 7 12.03 -6.77 -1.01
CA THR A 7 12.13 -6.14 -2.34
C THR A 7 10.81 -6.23 -3.10
N TRP A 8 10.16 -7.40 -3.09
CA TRP A 8 8.86 -7.57 -3.72
C TRP A 8 7.78 -6.69 -3.05
N LEU A 9 7.73 -6.63 -1.72
CA LEU A 9 6.80 -5.77 -0.99
C LEU A 9 6.99 -4.30 -1.33
N THR A 10 8.23 -3.80 -1.43
CA THR A 10 8.50 -2.42 -1.87
C THR A 10 7.85 -2.16 -3.23
N ALA A 11 8.09 -3.03 -4.22
CA ALA A 11 7.51 -2.87 -5.55
C ALA A 11 5.97 -2.90 -5.53
N GLN A 12 5.37 -3.75 -4.70
CA GLN A 12 3.91 -3.84 -4.57
C GLN A 12 3.30 -2.61 -3.90
N ILE A 13 3.95 -2.07 -2.87
CA ILE A 13 3.55 -0.83 -2.20
C ILE A 13 3.65 0.34 -3.18
N ASP A 14 4.75 0.48 -3.90
CA ASP A 14 4.96 1.54 -4.89
C ASP A 14 3.90 1.50 -6.00
N ALA A 15 3.62 0.30 -6.53
CA ALA A 15 2.60 0.12 -7.55
C ALA A 15 1.19 0.42 -7.04
N ALA A 16 0.88 0.03 -5.79
CA ALA A 16 -0.41 0.35 -5.16
C ALA A 16 -0.56 1.86 -4.93
N GLU A 17 0.48 2.52 -4.46
CA GLU A 17 0.51 3.96 -4.22
C GLU A 17 0.32 4.75 -5.52
N ALA A 18 1.00 4.36 -6.60
CA ALA A 18 0.84 4.97 -7.91
C ALA A 18 -0.61 4.87 -8.41
N ARG A 19 -1.25 3.70 -8.28
CA ARG A 19 -2.67 3.52 -8.64
C ARG A 19 -3.60 4.35 -7.79
N THR A 20 -3.40 4.39 -6.48
CA THR A 20 -4.23 5.18 -5.56
C THR A 20 -4.11 6.68 -5.83
N ARG A 21 -2.89 7.18 -6.10
CA ARG A 21 -2.68 8.58 -6.47
C ARG A 21 -3.33 8.95 -7.81
N ASP A 22 -3.23 8.08 -8.81
CA ASP A 22 -3.90 8.29 -10.09
C ASP A 22 -5.43 8.35 -9.93
N LEU A 23 -6.01 7.45 -9.13
CA LEU A 23 -7.44 7.46 -8.82
C LEU A 23 -7.85 8.74 -8.08
N LEU A 24 -7.11 9.13 -7.04
CA LEU A 24 -7.36 10.36 -6.30
C LEU A 24 -7.32 11.60 -7.21
N ALA A 25 -6.30 11.70 -8.07
CA ALA A 25 -6.17 12.78 -9.02
C ALA A 25 -7.29 12.80 -10.07
N LYS A 26 -7.83 11.64 -10.46
CA LYS A 26 -9.02 11.55 -11.32
C LYS A 26 -10.28 12.03 -10.59
N THR A 27 -10.48 11.61 -9.34
CA THR A 27 -11.61 12.02 -8.51
C THR A 27 -11.63 13.53 -8.29
N GLN A 28 -10.50 14.12 -7.90
CA GLN A 28 -10.39 15.56 -7.67
C GLN A 28 -10.64 16.38 -8.94
N ARG A 29 -10.13 15.93 -10.09
CA ARG A 29 -10.41 16.58 -11.38
C ARG A 29 -11.89 16.52 -11.74
N ASN A 30 -12.54 15.39 -11.49
CA ASN A 30 -13.96 15.21 -11.75
C ASN A 30 -14.82 16.08 -10.82
N ASP A 31 -14.50 16.13 -9.52
CA ASP A 31 -15.20 16.99 -8.54
C ASP A 31 -15.12 18.48 -8.93
N LEU A 32 -13.97 18.94 -9.42
CA LEU A 32 -13.84 20.29 -9.96
C LEU A 32 -14.67 20.50 -11.23
N ALA A 33 -14.63 19.54 -12.16
CA ALA A 33 -15.35 19.64 -13.42
C ALA A 33 -16.87 19.75 -13.20
N VAL A 34 -17.46 19.01 -12.27
CA VAL A 34 -18.92 19.05 -12.04
C VAL A 34 -19.39 20.31 -11.33
N LYS A 35 -18.49 21.04 -10.68
CA LYS A 35 -18.76 22.35 -10.09
C LYS A 35 -18.77 23.47 -11.13
N GLU A 36 -18.43 23.17 -12.39
CA GLU A 36 -18.51 24.16 -13.47
C GLU A 36 -19.96 24.64 -13.69
N PRO A 37 -20.20 25.97 -13.80
CA PRO A 37 -21.54 26.53 -13.93
C PRO A 37 -22.37 25.94 -15.08
N ARG A 38 -21.72 25.53 -16.17
CA ARG A 38 -22.38 24.92 -17.35
C ARG A 38 -22.97 23.52 -17.09
N LEU A 39 -22.54 22.85 -16.02
CA LEU A 39 -23.02 21.53 -15.61
C LEU A 39 -24.04 21.59 -14.47
N LEU A 40 -24.27 22.77 -13.88
CA LEU A 40 -25.28 22.95 -12.84
C LEU A 40 -26.67 22.57 -13.36
N GLY A 41 -27.38 21.74 -12.58
CA GLY A 41 -28.71 21.23 -12.94
C GLY A 41 -28.71 20.03 -13.90
N ARG A 42 -27.55 19.57 -14.40
CA ARG A 42 -27.45 18.31 -15.15
C ARG A 42 -27.28 17.14 -14.20
N TYR A 43 -27.97 16.03 -14.50
CA TYR A 43 -27.77 14.78 -13.77
C TYR A 43 -26.45 14.14 -14.17
N ILE A 44 -25.61 13.84 -13.18
CA ILE A 44 -24.33 13.16 -13.33
C ILE A 44 -24.36 11.92 -12.44
N PRO A 45 -24.45 10.70 -12.99
CA PRO A 45 -24.49 9.49 -12.18
C PRO A 45 -23.28 9.37 -11.24
N GLY A 46 -23.51 9.02 -9.97
CA GLY A 46 -22.45 8.72 -8.99
C GLY A 46 -21.62 9.91 -8.51
N TRP A 47 -21.98 11.16 -8.85
CA TRP A 47 -21.20 12.35 -8.45
C TRP A 47 -21.12 12.54 -6.92
N HIS A 48 -22.14 12.06 -6.20
CA HIS A 48 -22.21 12.13 -4.74
C HIS A 48 -21.27 11.14 -4.04
N ASP A 49 -20.77 10.13 -4.76
CA ASP A 49 -19.85 9.13 -4.21
C ASP A 49 -18.39 9.62 -4.24
N TRP A 50 -18.07 10.70 -4.96
CA TRP A 50 -16.69 11.15 -5.12
C TRP A 50 -16.00 11.60 -3.83
N PRO A 51 -16.65 12.31 -2.89
CA PRO A 51 -16.05 12.57 -1.59
C PRO A 51 -15.67 11.27 -0.84
N ASP A 52 -16.47 10.21 -0.97
CA ASP A 52 -16.15 8.91 -0.39
C ASP A 52 -14.96 8.25 -1.10
N VAL A 53 -14.87 8.36 -2.42
CA VAL A 53 -13.69 7.87 -3.17
C VAL A 53 -12.42 8.61 -2.75
N GLU A 54 -12.48 9.93 -2.57
CA GLU A 54 -11.36 10.73 -2.08
C GLU A 54 -10.92 10.32 -0.68
N ARG A 55 -11.89 10.12 0.23
CA ARG A 55 -11.63 9.65 1.58
C ARG A 55 -10.97 8.27 1.57
N VAL A 56 -11.51 7.31 0.84
CA VAL A 56 -10.94 5.95 0.72
C VAL A 56 -9.53 5.98 0.12
N CYS A 57 -9.27 6.82 -0.89
CA CYS A 57 -7.92 6.97 -1.44
C CYS A 57 -6.95 7.55 -0.41
N THR A 58 -7.38 8.54 0.37
CA THR A 58 -6.56 9.17 1.41
C THR A 58 -6.22 8.18 2.52
N GLU A 59 -7.21 7.44 3.02
CA GLU A 59 -7.03 6.36 3.99
C GLU A 59 -6.04 5.32 3.45
N ARG A 60 -6.22 4.88 2.19
CA ARG A 60 -5.33 3.90 1.57
C ARG A 60 -3.89 4.39 1.42
N LEU A 61 -3.68 5.67 1.11
CA LEU A 61 -2.33 6.25 1.06
C LEU A 61 -1.67 6.25 2.44
N ALA A 62 -2.42 6.54 3.50
CA ALA A 62 -1.91 6.46 4.88
C ALA A 62 -1.55 5.03 5.29
N GLU A 63 -2.36 4.04 4.90
CA GLU A 63 -2.03 2.62 5.12
C GLU A 63 -0.74 2.20 4.39
N LEU A 64 -0.55 2.64 3.15
CA LEU A 64 0.66 2.33 2.37
C LEU A 64 1.90 3.00 2.94
N ASP A 65 1.78 4.24 3.45
CA ASP A 65 2.86 4.92 4.16
C ASP A 65 3.23 4.16 5.44
N ALA A 66 2.23 3.74 6.23
CA ALA A 66 2.47 2.91 7.42
C ALA A 66 3.15 1.58 7.06
N ALA A 67 2.71 0.91 5.98
CA ALA A 67 3.32 -0.31 5.48
C ALA A 67 4.80 -0.10 5.09
N ARG A 68 5.12 1.01 4.43
CA ARG A 68 6.52 1.36 4.09
C ARG A 68 7.36 1.57 5.34
N ARG A 69 6.87 2.31 6.33
CA ARG A 69 7.58 2.49 7.60
C ARG A 69 7.79 1.19 8.36
N ILE A 70 6.81 0.27 8.32
CA ILE A 70 6.98 -1.07 8.87
C ILE A 70 8.12 -1.77 8.13
N LEU A 71 8.16 -1.72 6.81
CA LEU A 71 9.22 -2.35 6.01
C LEU A 71 10.60 -1.78 6.35
N ASP A 72 10.72 -0.46 6.55
CA ASP A 72 11.97 0.21 6.92
C ASP A 72 12.53 -0.28 8.28
N LEU A 73 11.65 -0.71 9.20
CA LEU A 73 12.05 -1.30 10.50
C LEU A 73 12.56 -2.74 10.39
N HIS A 74 12.47 -3.35 9.21
CA HIS A 74 12.86 -4.73 8.94
C HIS A 74 14.09 -4.74 8.01
N PRO A 75 15.31 -4.58 8.56
CA PRO A 75 16.50 -4.51 7.72
C PRO A 75 16.71 -5.80 6.93
N ASN A 76 17.11 -5.63 5.66
CA ASN A 76 17.67 -6.70 4.84
C ASN A 76 18.84 -7.35 5.59
N ALA A 77 18.90 -8.68 5.55
CA ALA A 77 19.71 -9.50 6.43
C ALA A 77 21.19 -9.07 6.43
N GLY A 78 21.60 -8.28 7.42
CA GLY A 78 23.00 -7.81 7.51
C GLY A 78 23.27 -6.84 8.65
N LEU A 79 22.34 -5.96 9.00
CA LEU A 79 22.44 -5.06 10.15
C LEU A 79 21.76 -5.70 11.37
N ARG A 80 22.39 -6.72 11.93
CA ARG A 80 22.05 -7.16 13.28
C ARG A 80 22.42 -6.03 14.23
N SER A 81 21.45 -5.55 15.02
CA SER A 81 21.65 -4.72 16.23
C SER A 81 21.44 -3.20 16.10
N ALA A 82 20.35 -2.75 15.45
CA ALA A 82 19.73 -1.50 15.90
C ALA A 82 18.69 -1.85 16.99
N PRO A 83 18.60 -1.11 18.12
CA PRO A 83 17.61 -1.38 19.18
C PRO A 83 16.16 -1.27 18.70
N GLU A 84 15.96 -0.67 17.53
CA GLU A 84 14.65 -0.38 16.90
C GLU A 84 14.26 -1.44 15.86
N SER A 85 15.11 -2.45 15.66
CA SER A 85 14.86 -3.53 14.69
C SER A 85 13.87 -4.57 15.23
N CYS A 86 13.12 -5.18 14.31
CA CYS A 86 12.17 -6.24 14.66
C CYS A 86 12.87 -7.46 15.28
N GLY A 87 12.50 -7.84 16.52
CA GLY A 87 13.08 -8.97 17.24
C GLY A 87 12.89 -10.33 16.54
N SER A 88 11.87 -10.46 15.69
CA SER A 88 11.64 -11.65 14.87
C SER A 88 12.69 -11.78 13.74
N CYS A 89 13.13 -10.65 13.16
CA CYS A 89 14.17 -10.64 12.13
C CYS A 89 15.53 -11.15 12.63
N ALA A 90 15.82 -11.00 13.92
CA ALA A 90 17.09 -11.44 14.51
C ALA A 90 17.13 -12.96 14.80
N SER A 91 15.96 -13.59 14.93
CA SER A 91 15.81 -14.88 15.61
C SER A 91 15.47 -16.06 14.69
N TYR A 92 15.10 -15.81 13.42
CA TYR A 92 14.63 -16.87 12.52
C TYR A 92 15.31 -16.83 11.14
N PRO A 93 15.71 -17.98 10.55
CA PRO A 93 16.37 -18.03 9.23
C PRO A 93 15.42 -17.79 8.03
N GLY A 94 14.17 -17.42 8.29
CA GLY A 94 13.14 -17.20 7.28
C GLY A 94 12.66 -15.75 7.19
N PRO A 95 11.78 -15.42 6.22
CA PRO A 95 11.16 -14.10 6.15
C PRO A 95 10.37 -13.81 7.42
N CYS A 96 10.52 -12.60 7.95
CA CYS A 96 9.84 -12.17 9.17
C CYS A 96 8.31 -12.29 9.04
N ASP A 97 7.65 -12.81 10.08
CA ASP A 97 6.19 -13.00 10.07
C ASP A 97 5.42 -11.69 9.87
N THR A 98 5.94 -10.57 10.38
CA THR A 98 5.38 -9.25 10.11
C THR A 98 5.38 -8.94 8.61
N LEU A 99 6.45 -9.26 7.89
CA LEU A 99 6.53 -9.07 6.44
C LEU A 99 5.60 -10.03 5.70
N ARG A 100 5.46 -11.27 6.17
CA ARG A 100 4.49 -12.24 5.62
C ARG A 100 3.05 -11.73 5.77
N LEU A 101 2.70 -11.18 6.93
CA LEU A 101 1.40 -10.55 7.17
C LEU A 101 1.19 -9.34 6.26
N LEU A 102 2.23 -8.51 6.08
CA LEU A 102 2.18 -7.35 5.19
C LEU A 102 1.98 -7.74 3.71
N ALA A 103 2.40 -8.95 3.33
CA ALA A 103 2.24 -9.48 1.98
C ALA A 103 0.84 -10.02 1.68
N LEU A 104 0.03 -10.35 2.71
CA LEU A 104 -1.30 -10.96 2.53
C LEU A 104 -2.23 -10.14 1.62
N PRO A 105 -2.36 -8.81 1.75
CA PRO A 105 -3.20 -8.01 0.85
C PRO A 105 -2.75 -8.06 -0.62
N HIS A 106 -1.52 -8.51 -0.87
CA HIS A 106 -0.90 -8.59 -2.18
C HIS A 106 -0.80 -10.04 -2.71
N ALA A 107 -1.37 -11.03 -2.01
CA ALA A 107 -1.24 -12.45 -2.37
C ALA A 107 -1.78 -12.81 -3.77
N GLY A 108 -2.71 -12.02 -4.32
CA GLY A 108 -3.22 -12.19 -5.68
C GLY A 108 -2.36 -11.54 -6.77
N GLN A 109 -1.22 -10.94 -6.42
CA GLN A 109 -0.38 -10.20 -7.34
C GLN A 109 0.71 -11.10 -7.96
N PRO A 110 1.12 -10.84 -9.21
CA PRO A 110 2.21 -11.58 -9.84
C PRO A 110 3.49 -11.58 -9.00
N GLY A 111 4.17 -12.72 -8.94
CA GLY A 111 5.41 -12.88 -8.20
C GLY A 111 5.24 -13.20 -6.70
N TYR A 112 4.00 -13.21 -6.17
CA TYR A 112 3.75 -13.77 -4.84
C TYR A 112 4.14 -15.25 -4.79
N ARG A 113 4.80 -15.67 -3.72
CA ARG A 113 5.23 -17.06 -3.51
C ARG A 113 4.53 -17.66 -2.29
N ASP A 114 4.13 -18.93 -2.39
CA ASP A 114 3.44 -19.64 -1.30
C ASP A 114 4.28 -19.72 -0.01
N GLU A 115 5.61 -19.73 -0.12
CA GLU A 115 6.54 -19.68 1.02
C GLU A 115 6.45 -18.38 1.86
N TRP A 116 5.82 -17.34 1.31
CA TRP A 116 5.55 -16.07 2.00
C TRP A 116 4.20 -16.05 2.69
N ARG A 117 3.37 -17.09 2.54
CA ARG A 117 2.13 -17.23 3.28
C ARG A 117 2.46 -17.44 4.77
N PRO A 118 1.83 -16.70 5.70
CA PRO A 118 1.93 -16.99 7.13
C PRO A 118 1.49 -18.43 7.41
N GLN A 119 2.23 -19.12 8.27
CA GLN A 119 1.87 -20.47 8.73
C GLN A 119 0.99 -20.42 9.97
#